data_AF-A0A2A3CCM6-F1
#
_entry.id   AF-A0A2A3CCM6-F1
#
_cell.length_a   1.000
_cell.length_b   1.000
_cell.length_c   1.000
_cell.angle_alpha   90.00
_cell.angle_beta   90.00
_cell.angle_gamma   90.00
#
_symmetry.space_group_name_H-M   'P 1'
#
loop_
_entity.id
_entity.type
_entity.pdbx_description
1 polymer ?
#
loop_
_entity_poly.entity_id
_entity_poly.type
_entity_poly.pdbx_seq_one_letter_code
_entity_poly.pdbx_strand_id
1 'polypeptide(L)'
;MANVEKVSVALTPEMANMMREVVAAGEYASASEVMREALRDWKFRRTQRDQAIHELGRLWDEGMASGNAVDGNQAFTRIKNKLEAKIAERKS
;
A
#
# COMPACT_ATOMS: atom_id res chain seq x y z
N MET A 1 16.72 4.91 -29.51
CA MET A 1 16.96 5.94 -28.46
C MET A 1 15.69 6.03 -27.66
N ALA A 2 15.74 5.72 -26.36
CA ALA A 2 14.54 5.75 -25.51
C ALA A 2 14.02 7.19 -25.42
N ASN A 3 12.76 7.42 -25.79
CA ASN A 3 12.12 8.74 -25.77
C ASN A 3 12.04 9.25 -24.32
N VAL A 4 12.95 10.15 -23.95
CA VAL A 4 12.87 10.91 -22.70
C VAL A 4 12.32 12.29 -23.04
N GLU A 5 11.20 12.66 -22.42
CA GLU A 5 10.62 13.99 -22.53
C GLU A 5 11.19 14.90 -21.43
N LYS A 6 11.59 16.12 -21.79
CA LYS A 6 12.06 17.12 -20.82
C LYS A 6 10.86 17.87 -20.25
N VAL A 7 10.67 17.77 -18.93
CA VAL A 7 9.62 18.48 -18.20
C VAL A 7 10.29 19.47 -17.25
N SER A 8 9.85 20.73 -17.27
CA SER A 8 10.26 21.75 -16.31
C SER A 8 9.33 21.71 -15.10
N VAL A 9 9.89 21.57 -13.90
CA VAL A 9 9.15 21.49 -12.64
C VAL A 9 9.76 22.45 -11.63
N ALA A 10 8.91 23.08 -10.81
CA ALA A 10 9.37 23.86 -9.67
C ALA A 10 9.55 22.94 -8.46
N LEU A 11 10.73 22.96 -7.86
CA LEU A 11 11.06 22.26 -6.62
C LEU A 11 11.34 23.29 -5.52
N THR A 12 11.09 22.92 -4.27
CA THR A 12 11.54 23.75 -3.15
C THR A 12 13.07 23.83 -3.15
N PRO A 13 13.67 24.90 -2.60
CA PRO A 13 15.12 25.01 -2.50
C PRO A 13 15.77 23.81 -1.78
N GLU A 14 15.10 23.30 -0.75
CA GLU A 14 15.50 22.12 0.01
C GLU A 14 15.57 20.86 -0.87
N MET A 15 14.50 20.56 -1.62
CA MET A 15 14.48 19.41 -2.54
C MET A 15 15.56 19.53 -3.62
N ALA A 16 15.75 20.73 -4.16
CA ALA A 16 16.79 20.98 -5.16
C ALA A 16 18.20 20.80 -4.58
N ASN A 17 18.44 21.19 -3.32
CA ASN A 17 19.70 20.95 -2.62
C ASN A 17 19.94 19.45 -2.41
N MET A 18 18.95 18.74 -1.87
CA MET A 18 19.02 17.28 -1.66
C MET A 18 19.39 16.55 -2.95
N MET A 19 18.75 16.89 -4.08
CA MET A 19 19.08 16.30 -5.38
C MET A 19 20.51 16.61 -5.83
N ARG A 20 21.03 17.82 -5.55
CA ARG A 20 22.42 18.18 -5.88
C ARG A 20 23.42 17.41 -5.03
N GLU A 21 23.13 17.22 -3.74
CA GLU A 21 24.01 16.52 -2.80
C GLU A 21 24.21 15.05 -3.19
N VAL A 22 23.13 14.31 -3.45
CA VAL A 22 23.21 12.89 -3.83
C VAL A 22 23.89 12.68 -5.19
N VAL A 23 23.74 13.64 -6.12
CA VAL A 23 24.46 13.62 -7.40
C VAL A 23 25.95 13.93 -7.19
N ALA A 24 26.27 14.94 -6.37
CA ALA A 24 27.67 15.29 -6.07
C ALA A 24 28.40 14.18 -5.31
N ALA A 25 27.69 13.42 -4.47
CA ALA A 25 28.19 12.23 -3.79
C ALA A 25 28.42 11.03 -4.74
N GLY A 26 27.93 11.10 -5.98
CA GLY A 26 28.06 10.04 -6.97
C GLY A 26 27.06 8.90 -6.81
N GLU A 27 26.05 9.04 -5.96
CA GLU A 27 24.97 8.05 -5.81
C GLU A 27 24.08 8.00 -7.06
N TYR A 28 23.95 9.12 -7.76
CA TYR A 28 23.18 9.25 -9.00
C TYR A 28 23.98 9.99 -10.07
N ALA A 29 23.82 9.58 -11.33
CA ALA A 29 24.50 10.23 -12.45
C ALA A 29 23.88 11.60 -12.81
N SER A 30 22.62 11.85 -12.43
CA SER A 30 21.94 13.12 -12.72
C SER A 30 20.70 13.36 -11.86
N ALA A 31 20.30 14.63 -11.74
CA ALA A 31 19.02 15.02 -11.15
C ALA A 31 17.81 14.34 -11.83
N SER A 32 17.87 14.12 -13.15
CA SER A 32 16.82 13.41 -13.87
C SER A 32 16.71 11.94 -13.48
N GLU A 33 17.78 11.31 -12.98
CA GLU A 33 17.75 9.95 -12.48
C GLU A 33 17.04 9.87 -11.13
N VAL A 34 17.40 10.75 -10.19
CA VAL A 34 16.72 10.90 -8.90
C VAL A 34 15.22 11.12 -9.11
N MET A 35 14.85 12.02 -10.02
CA MET A 35 13.44 12.31 -10.32
C MET A 35 12.71 11.10 -10.90
N ARG A 36 13.35 10.31 -11.79
CA ARG A 36 12.73 9.09 -12.33
C ARG A 36 12.53 8.03 -11.26
N GLU A 37 13.47 7.86 -10.35
CA GLU A 37 13.31 6.95 -9.21
C GLU A 37 12.16 7.38 -8.31
N ALA A 38 12.15 8.65 -7.88
CA ALA A 38 11.08 9.20 -7.06
C ALA A 38 9.69 9.04 -7.71
N LEU A 39 9.59 9.22 -9.03
CA LEU A 39 8.35 9.03 -9.78
C LEU A 39 7.93 7.55 -9.89
N ARG A 40 8.88 6.62 -10.01
CA ARG A 40 8.57 5.18 -10.00
C ARG A 40 8.02 4.75 -8.65
N ASP A 41 8.66 5.20 -7.57
CA ASP A 41 8.22 4.92 -6.21
C ASP A 41 6.86 5.53 -5.91
N TRP A 42 6.65 6.78 -6.33
CA TRP A 42 5.35 7.43 -6.23
C TRP A 42 4.26 6.66 -6.98
N LYS A 43 4.53 6.24 -8.22
CA LYS A 43 3.60 5.43 -9.02
C LYS A 43 3.29 4.10 -8.32
N PHE A 44 4.31 3.41 -7.81
CA PHE A 44 4.16 2.14 -7.11
C PHE A 44 3.26 2.28 -5.87
N ARG A 45 3.51 3.28 -5.02
CA ARG A 45 2.66 3.56 -3.85
C ARG A 45 1.21 3.85 -4.24
N ARG A 46 0.99 4.54 -5.37
CA ARG A 46 -0.36 4.83 -5.86
C ARG A 46 -1.06 3.57 -6.34
N THR A 47 -0.38 2.71 -7.11
CA THR A 47 -0.94 1.42 -7.54
C THR A 47 -1.30 0.53 -6.34
N GLN A 48 -0.46 0.46 -5.31
CA GLN A 48 -0.77 -0.28 -4.08
C GLN A 48 -1.99 0.30 -3.36
N ARG A 49 -2.11 1.63 -3.27
CA ARG A 49 -3.28 2.28 -2.68
C ARG A 49 -4.56 1.95 -3.46
N ASP A 50 -4.51 2.03 -4.78
CA ASP A 50 -5.67 1.76 -5.63
C ASP A 50 -6.11 0.29 -5.46
N GLN A 51 -5.17 -0.65 -5.44
CA GLN A 51 -5.45 -2.07 -5.15
C GLN A 51 -6.09 -2.27 -3.76
N ALA A 52 -5.57 -1.60 -2.73
CA ALA A 52 -6.13 -1.69 -1.38
C ALA A 52 -7.57 -1.14 -1.31
N ILE A 53 -7.86 -0.04 -2.01
CA ILE A 53 -9.22 0.52 -2.10
C ILE A 53 -10.16 -0.46 -2.80
N HIS A 54 -9.72 -1.05 -3.92
CA HIS A 54 -10.51 -2.06 -4.62
C HIS A 54 -10.81 -3.28 -3.75
N GLU A 55 -9.82 -3.77 -3.00
CA GLU A 55 -10.03 -4.91 -2.11
C GLU A 55 -10.97 -4.57 -0.95
N LEU A 56 -10.85 -3.38 -0.37
CA LEU A 56 -11.81 -2.91 0.66
C LEU A 56 -13.23 -2.84 0.11
N GLY A 57 -13.41 -2.33 -1.11
CA GLY A 57 -14.72 -2.32 -1.78
C GLY A 57 -15.28 -3.73 -1.99
N ARG A 58 -14.43 -4.67 -2.45
CA ARG A 58 -14.82 -6.07 -2.63
C ARG A 58 -15.27 -6.73 -1.32
N LEU A 59 -14.52 -6.51 -0.23
CA LEU A 59 -14.85 -7.03 1.10
C LEU A 59 -16.14 -6.39 1.67
N TRP A 60 -16.36 -5.11 1.38
CA TRP A 60 -17.59 -4.42 1.74
C TRP A 60 -18.80 -5.05 1.05
N ASP A 61 -18.73 -5.25 -0.27
CA ASP A 61 -19.80 -5.87 -1.05
C ASP A 61 -20.09 -7.30 -0.58
N GLU A 62 -19.04 -8.07 -0.29
CA GLU A 62 -19.14 -9.41 0.29
C GLU A 62 -19.86 -9.37 1.66
N GLY A 63 -19.49 -8.43 2.52
CA GLY A 63 -20.14 -8.22 3.82
C GLY A 63 -21.61 -7.84 3.68
N MET A 64 -21.95 -6.93 2.78
CA MET A 64 -23.32 -6.53 2.49
C MET A 64 -24.17 -7.69 1.95
N ALA A 65 -23.58 -8.58 1.16
CA ALA A 65 -24.24 -9.78 0.63
C ALA A 65 -24.29 -10.94 1.64
N SER A 66 -23.58 -10.86 2.77
CA SER A 66 -23.46 -11.95 3.76
C SER A 66 -24.71 -12.17 4.63
N GLY A 67 -25.72 -11.32 4.49
CA GLY A 67 -26.99 -11.41 5.20
C GLY A 67 -27.06 -10.48 6.42
N ASN A 68 -27.94 -10.81 7.37
CA ASN A 68 -28.21 -9.94 8.51
C ASN A 68 -27.02 -9.90 9.49
N ALA A 69 -26.73 -8.70 10.00
CA ALA A 69 -25.78 -8.52 11.08
C ALA A 69 -26.21 -9.33 12.32
N VAL A 70 -25.21 -9.89 13.02
CA VAL A 70 -25.40 -10.63 14.26
C VAL A 70 -24.88 -9.78 15.42
N ASP A 71 -25.51 -9.91 16.58
CA ASP A 71 -25.00 -9.30 17.81
C ASP A 71 -23.55 -9.73 18.10
N GLY A 72 -22.71 -8.76 18.46
CA GLY A 72 -21.28 -8.97 18.64
C GLY A 72 -20.96 -9.99 19.74
N ASN A 73 -21.64 -9.91 20.89
CA ASN A 73 -21.39 -10.83 22.01
C ASN A 73 -21.82 -12.27 21.65
N GLN A 74 -22.92 -12.41 20.91
CA GLN A 74 -23.33 -13.71 20.39
C GLN A 74 -22.32 -14.27 19.38
N ALA A 75 -21.79 -13.43 18.48
CA ALA A 75 -20.76 -13.84 17.53
C ALA A 75 -19.49 -14.32 18.23
N PHE A 76 -18.97 -13.57 19.22
CA PHE A 76 -17.80 -13.98 20.00
C PHE A 76 -18.01 -15.28 20.76
N THR A 77 -19.20 -15.47 21.35
CA THR A 77 -19.53 -16.72 22.05
C THR A 77 -19.48 -17.92 21.09
N ARG A 78 -20.06 -17.78 19.88
CA ARG A 78 -20.00 -18.83 18.85
C ARG A 78 -18.56 -19.14 18.41
N ILE A 79 -17.73 -18.10 18.22
CA ILE A 79 -16.32 -18.25 17.84
C ILE A 79 -15.54 -18.99 18.93
N LYS A 80 -15.71 -18.60 20.21
CA LYS A 80 -15.04 -19.22 21.35
C LYS A 80 -15.37 -20.71 21.44
N ASN A 81 -16.66 -21.07 21.39
CA ASN A 81 -17.09 -22.47 21.46
C ASN A 81 -16.49 -23.30 20.31
N LYS A 82 -16.43 -22.74 19.10
CA LYS A 82 -15.84 -23.44 17.93
C LYS A 82 -14.32 -23.64 18.09
N LEU A 83 -13.61 -22.67 18.68
CA LEU A 83 -12.18 -22.80 18.95
C LEU A 83 -11.89 -23.83 20.04
N GLU A 84 -12.66 -23.84 21.12
CA GLU A 84 -12.54 -24.82 22.20
C GLU A 84 -12.76 -26.25 21.71
N ALA A 85 -13.77 -26.47 20.86
CA ALA A 85 -14.00 -27.76 20.22
C ALA A 85 -12.80 -28.23 19.39
N LYS A 86 -12.24 -27.35 18.54
CA LYS A 86 -11.05 -27.67 17.74
C LYS A 86 -9.81 -27.99 18.59
N ILE A 87 -9.65 -27.31 19.72
CA ILE A 87 -8.53 -27.56 20.65
C ILE A 87 -8.70 -28.91 21.32
N ALA A 88 -9.93 -29.29 21.71
CA ALA A 88 -10.23 -30.58 22.30
C ALA A 88 -9.99 -31.73 21.31
N GLU A 89 -10.43 -31.59 20.06
CA GLU A 89 -10.18 -32.56 18.99
C GLU A 89 -8.69 -32.80 18.73
N ARG A 90 -7.84 -31.77 18.87
CA ARG A 90 -6.40 -31.88 18.66
C ARG A 90 -5.63 -32.48 19.86
N LYS A 91 -6.27 -32.52 21.04
CA LYS A 91 -5.69 -33.10 22.26
C LYS A 91 -6.08 -34.55 22.49
N SER A 92 -7.07 -35.05 21.75
CA SER A 92 -7.43 -36.47 21.69
C SER A 92 -6.60 -37.22 20.65
#